data_AF-S2Y732-F1
#
_entry.id   AF-S2Y732-F1
#
_cell.length_a   1.000
_cell.length_b   1.000
_cell.length_c   1.000
_cell.angle_alpha   90.00
_cell.angle_beta   90.00
_cell.angle_gamma   90.00
#
_symmetry.space_group_name_H-M   'P 1'
#
loop_
_entity.id
_entity.type
_entity.pdbx_description
1 polymer ?
#
loop_
_entity_poly.entity_id
_entity_poly.type
_entity_poly.pdbx_seq_one_letter_code
_entity_poly.pdbx_strand_id
1 'polypeptide(L)' 'MRKVQGVKSLMAYFDSVNYPMTKENLIDLMARKEVLHISPISVILLFELNHIDWWIKAHIK' A
#
# COMPACT_ATOMS: atom_id res chain seq x y z
N MET A 1 -2.44 10.42 9.20
CA MET A 1 -3.93 10.41 9.07
C MET A 1 -4.40 10.21 7.63
N ARG A 2 -3.50 10.04 6.65
CA ARG A 2 -3.90 9.67 5.29
C ARG A 2 -3.97 8.14 5.22
N LYS A 3 -5.15 7.60 4.95
CA LYS A 3 -5.36 6.15 4.86
C LYS A 3 -6.20 5.80 3.63
N VAL A 4 -5.95 4.64 3.07
CA VAL A 4 -6.74 4.08 1.97
C VAL A 4 -7.24 2.69 2.35
N GLN A 5 -8.45 2.37 1.89
CA GLN A 5 -9.08 1.09 2.17
C GLN A 5 -9.06 0.20 0.94
N GLY A 6 -8.50 -0.99 1.09
CA GLY A 6 -8.47 -2.03 0.08
C GLY A 6 -7.37 -1.88 -0.96
N VAL A 7 -7.02 -3.01 -1.57
CA VAL A 7 -5.93 -3.14 -2.55
C VAL A 7 -6.15 -2.25 -3.77
N LYS A 8 -7.39 -2.13 -4.27
CA LYS A 8 -7.71 -1.28 -5.43
C LYS A 8 -7.42 0.20 -5.17
N SER A 9 -7.81 0.70 -4.01
CA SER A 9 -7.56 2.10 -3.62
C SER A 9 -6.07 2.36 -3.43
N LEU A 10 -5.33 1.37 -2.92
CA LEU A 10 -3.88 1.46 -2.79
C LEU A 10 -3.19 1.47 -4.16
N MET A 11 -3.62 0.63 -5.11
CA MET A 11 -3.10 0.68 -6.49
C MET A 11 -3.34 2.05 -7.13
N ALA A 12 -4.56 2.61 -7.00
CA ALA A 12 -4.86 3.94 -7.51
C ALA A 12 -3.99 5.04 -6.87
N TYR A 13 -3.65 4.90 -5.59
CA TYR A 13 -2.71 5.80 -4.92
C TYR A 13 -1.31 5.70 -5.52
N PHE A 14 -0.80 4.48 -5.67
CA PHE A 14 0.48 4.18 -6.30
C PHE A 14 0.58 4.78 -7.72
N ASP A 15 -0.47 4.64 -8.53
CA ASP A 15 -0.56 5.27 -9.85
C ASP A 15 -0.50 6.81 -9.75
N SER A 16 -1.23 7.41 -8.79
CA SER A 16 -1.27 8.87 -8.62
C SER A 16 0.07 9.50 -8.20
N VAL A 17 0.97 8.73 -7.62
CA VAL A 17 2.32 9.17 -7.22
C VAL A 17 3.40 8.71 -8.20
N ASN A 18 3.02 8.34 -9.44
CA ASN A 18 3.89 7.85 -10.50
C ASN A 18 4.70 6.59 -10.13
N TYR A 19 4.13 5.72 -9.29
CA TYR A 19 4.70 4.44 -8.92
C TYR A 19 3.70 3.32 -9.19
N PRO A 20 3.34 3.02 -10.45
CA PRO A 20 2.30 2.06 -10.76
C PRO A 20 2.67 0.64 -10.28
N MET A 21 1.74 -0.03 -9.60
CA MET A 21 1.91 -1.39 -9.09
C MET A 21 0.84 -2.32 -9.66
N THR A 22 1.25 -3.55 -9.99
CA THR A 22 0.30 -4.63 -10.28
C THR A 22 -0.30 -5.18 -8.99
N LYS A 23 -1.45 -5.84 -9.12
CA LYS A 23 -2.10 -6.49 -7.99
C LYS A 23 -1.21 -7.59 -7.40
N GLU A 24 -0.53 -8.36 -8.25
CA GLU A 24 0.38 -9.43 -7.82
C GLU A 24 1.53 -8.86 -6.98
N ASN A 25 2.19 -7.80 -7.46
CA ASN A 25 3.29 -7.16 -6.74
C ASN A 25 2.83 -6.63 -5.37
N LEU A 26 1.64 -6.03 -5.33
CA LEU A 26 1.10 -5.50 -4.09
C LEU A 26 0.74 -6.61 -3.09
N ILE A 27 0.24 -7.76 -3.58
CA ILE A 27 0.01 -8.95 -2.76
C ILE A 27 1.32 -9.49 -2.19
N ASP A 28 2.37 -9.56 -3.01
CA ASP A 28 3.68 -10.01 -2.56
C ASP A 28 4.27 -9.08 -1.49
N LEU A 29 4.13 -7.76 -1.65
CA LEU A 29 4.56 -6.78 -0.65
C LEU A 29 3.81 -6.91 0.68
N MET A 30 2.51 -7.17 0.62
CA MET A 30 1.71 -7.46 1.81
C MET A 30 2.14 -8.77 2.48
N ALA A 31 2.43 -9.82 1.71
CA ALA A 31 2.91 -11.09 2.23
C ALA A 31 4.29 -10.97 2.89
N ARG A 32 5.17 -10.13 2.33
CA ARG A 32 6.49 -9.79 2.89
C ARG A 32 6.44 -8.84 4.08
N LYS A 33 5.26 -8.31 4.43
CA LYS A 33 5.04 -7.29 5.48
C LYS A 33 5.81 -6.00 5.25
N GLU A 34 6.14 -5.69 4.00
CA GLU A 34 6.84 -4.46 3.62
C GLU A 34 5.91 -3.25 3.65
N VAL A 35 4.60 -3.47 3.47
CA VAL A 35 3.57 -2.46 3.62
C VAL A 35 2.69 -2.79 4.83
N LEU A 36 2.72 -1.91 5.83
CA LEU A 36 1.85 -1.99 6.99
C LEU A 36 0.38 -1.89 6.58
N HIS A 37 -0.37 -2.92 6.89
CA HIS A 37 -1.82 -2.95 6.78
C HIS A 37 -2.42 -3.31 8.13
N ILE A 38 -3.52 -2.67 8.48
CA ILE A 38 -4.31 -3.00 9.65
C ILE A 38 -5.58 -3.67 9.14
N SER A 39 -5.93 -4.83 9.71
CA SER A 39 -7.20 -5.50 9.49
C SER A 39 -8.06 -5.36 10.75
N PRO A 40 -8.79 -4.23 10.93
CA PRO A 40 -9.58 -4.00 12.15
C PRO A 40 -10.84 -4.89 12.19
N ILE A 41 -11.30 -5.35 11.03
CA ILE A 41 -12.33 -6.38 10.84
C ILE A 41 -11.76 -7.27 9.75
N SER A 42 -11.88 -8.60 9.86
CA SER A 42 -11.20 -9.63 9.05
C SER A 42 -11.28 -9.48 7.51
N VAL A 43 -12.09 -8.54 7.01
CA VAL A 43 -12.35 -8.29 5.59
C VAL A 43 -11.79 -6.93 5.10
N ILE A 44 -11.43 -6.02 6.01
CA ILE A 44 -11.06 -4.64 5.67
C ILE A 44 -9.55 -4.45 5.79
N LEU A 45 -8.86 -4.27 4.65
CA LEU A 45 -7.47 -3.85 4.64
C LEU A 45 -7.39 -2.32 4.68
N LEU A 46 -6.76 -1.78 5.71
CA LEU A 46 -6.52 -0.35 5.88
C LEU A 46 -5.02 -0.08 5.80
N PHE A 47 -4.61 0.79 4.89
CA PHE A 47 -3.21 1.15 4.69
C PHE A 47 -2.96 2.59 5.12
N GLU A 48 -1.83 2.84 5.78
CA GLU A 48 -1.40 4.19 6.17
C GLU A 48 -0.47 4.77 5.10
N LEU A 49 -0.89 5.86 4.47
CA LEU A 49 -0.19 6.42 3.31
C LEU A 49 1.14 7.08 3.65
N ASN A 50 1.35 7.59 4.87
CA ASN A 50 2.67 8.10 5.28
C ASN A 50 3.69 6.95 5.39
N HIS A 51 3.26 5.76 5.84
CA HIS A 51 4.14 4.58 5.81
C HIS A 51 4.45 4.17 4.37
N ILE A 52 3.46 4.19 3.48
CA ILE A 52 3.67 3.89 2.06
C ILE A 52 4.61 4.91 1.41
N ASP A 53 4.42 6.21 1.67
CA ASP A 53 5.31 7.26 1.15
C ASP A 53 6.76 7.08 1.62
N TRP A 54 6.95 6.70 2.88
CA TRP A 54 8.27 6.36 3.40
C TRP A 54 8.85 5.14 2.67
N TRP A 55 8.06 4.07 2.50
CA TRP A 55 8.50 2.86 1.80
C TRP A 55 8.89 3.16 0.35
N ILE A 56 8.07 3.96 -0.36
CA ILE A 56 8.36 4.42 -1.73
C ILE A 56 9.70 5.15 -1.76
N LYS A 57 9.90 6.14 -0.88
CA LYS A 57 11.16 6.91 -0.81
C LYS A 57 12.38 6.07 -0.48
N ALA A 58 12.22 5.01 0.31
CA ALA A 58 13.31 4.09 0.64
C ALA A 58 13.72 3.21 -0.56
N HIS A 59 12.83 3.01 -1.54
CA HIS A 59 13.04 2.10 -2.68
C HIS A 59 13.18 2.81 -4.03
N ILE A 60 12.81 4.09 -4.13
CA ILE A 60 13.17 4.95 -5.27
C ILE A 60 14.62 5.40 -5.08
N LYS A 61 15.52 4.89 -5.93
CA LYS A 61 16.87 5.43 -6.13
C LYS A 61 16.86 6.52 -7.19
#